data_AF-A0A438XNL0-F1
#
_entry.id   AF-A0A438XNL0-F1
#
_cell.length_a   1.000
_cell.length_b   1.000
_cell.length_c   1.000
_cell.angle_alpha   90.00
_cell.angle_beta   90.00
_cell.angle_gamma   90.00
#
_symmetry.space_group_name_H-M   'P 1'
#
loop_
_entity.id
_entity.type
_entity.pdbx_description
1 polymer ?
#
loop_
_entity_poly.entity_id
_entity_poly.type
_entity_poly.pdbx_seq_one_letter_code
_entity_poly.pdbx_strand_id
1 'polypeptide(L)'
;FFDKRRIITALLRSNKVDSDTKNNLNIILTDFSSLVESTTVNLNSLDNIQNLFASQVNVEQNKIIKLFTVATMAMMPPTLIGTIYGMNFKFMPELEWQYGYLFALIVMAISTILPVLYFKKKGWL
;
A
#
# COMPACT_ATOMS: atom_id res chain seq x y z
N PHE A 1 -14.28 3.52 32.62
CA PHE A 1 -13.34 4.53 33.14
C PHE A 1 -14.05 5.74 33.75
N PHE A 2 -15.07 6.31 33.10
CA PHE A 2 -15.85 7.44 33.60
C PHE A 2 -16.51 7.22 34.98
N ASP A 3 -17.06 6.03 35.25
CA ASP A 3 -17.71 5.75 36.54
C ASP A 3 -16.75 5.77 37.73
N LYS A 4 -15.51 5.29 37.58
CA LYS A 4 -14.54 5.28 38.69
C LYS A 4 -14.10 6.69 39.08
N ARG A 5 -13.86 7.59 38.11
CA ARG A 5 -13.57 9.01 38.42
C ARG A 5 -14.75 9.66 39.15
N ARG A 6 -15.97 9.38 38.71
CA ARG A 6 -17.20 9.92 39.30
C ARG A 6 -17.42 9.45 40.75
N ILE A 7 -17.09 8.19 41.05
CA ILE A 7 -17.15 7.63 42.40
C ILE A 7 -16.09 8.26 43.32
N ILE A 8 -14.88 8.50 42.82
CA ILE A 8 -13.82 9.16 43.60
C ILE A 8 -14.14 10.64 43.84
N THR A 9 -14.67 11.36 42.84
CA THR A 9 -15.16 12.74 43.02
C THR A 9 -16.32 12.82 44.01
N ALA A 10 -17.21 11.81 44.02
CA ALA A 10 -18.30 11.72 45.00
C ALA A 10 -17.78 11.42 46.42
N LEU A 11 -16.75 10.58 46.57
CA LEU A 11 -16.08 10.29 47.85
C LEU A 11 -15.32 11.51 48.40
N LEU A 12 -14.62 12.27 47.56
CA LEU A 12 -13.93 13.51 47.96
C LEU A 12 -14.89 14.60 48.46
N ARG A 13 -16.15 14.58 48.00
CA ARG A 13 -17.23 15.48 48.45
C ARG A 13 -17.87 15.07 49.79
N SER A 14 -17.62 13.85 50.28
CA SER A 14 -18.15 13.38 51.56
C SER A 14 -17.36 14.00 52.73
N ASN A 15 -18.07 14.64 53.65
CA ASN A 15 -17.52 15.43 54.77
C ASN A 15 -16.92 14.60 55.92
N LYS A 16 -16.57 13.33 55.68
CA LYS A 16 -16.04 12.36 56.67
C LYS A 16 -14.55 12.04 56.51
N VAL A 17 -13.87 12.68 55.56
CA VAL A 17 -12.50 12.34 55.15
C VAL A 17 -11.53 13.45 55.56
N ASP A 18 -10.52 13.07 56.34
CA ASP A 18 -9.43 13.91 56.84
C ASP A 18 -8.62 14.58 55.70
N SER A 19 -8.00 15.74 55.98
CA SER A 19 -7.35 16.59 54.97
C SER A 19 -6.21 15.86 54.26
N ASP A 20 -5.44 15.04 54.99
CA ASP A 20 -4.36 14.22 54.44
C ASP A 20 -4.87 13.12 53.50
N THR A 21 -6.01 12.52 53.83
CA THR A 21 -6.61 11.45 53.01
C THR A 21 -7.17 12.01 51.69
N LYS A 22 -7.72 13.22 51.69
CA LYS A 22 -8.13 13.93 50.46
C LYS A 22 -6.94 14.23 49.55
N ASN A 23 -5.80 14.59 50.14
CA ASN A 23 -4.60 14.91 49.36
C ASN A 23 -4.03 13.66 48.67
N ASN A 24 -3.94 12.53 49.38
CA ASN A 24 -3.54 11.25 48.78
C ASN A 24 -4.48 10.79 47.66
N LEU A 25 -5.79 10.97 47.82
CA LEU A 25 -6.78 10.66 46.79
C LEU A 25 -6.59 11.49 45.51
N ASN A 26 -6.23 12.78 45.64
CA ASN A 26 -5.92 13.63 44.49
C ASN A 26 -4.64 13.19 43.77
N ILE A 27 -3.62 12.76 44.51
CA ILE A 27 -2.39 12.22 43.92
C ILE A 27 -2.70 10.94 43.12
N ILE A 28 -3.42 10.00 43.71
CA ILE A 28 -3.84 8.75 43.05
C ILE A 28 -4.71 9.04 41.81
N LEU A 29 -5.61 10.02 41.88
CA LEU A 29 -6.43 10.45 40.74
C LEU A 29 -5.57 11.02 39.61
N THR A 30 -4.54 11.79 39.96
CA THR A 30 -3.62 12.39 38.99
C THR A 30 -2.79 11.29 38.33
N ASP A 31 -2.21 10.39 39.10
CA ASP A 31 -1.44 9.25 38.59
C ASP A 31 -2.27 8.33 37.71
N PHE A 32 -3.51 8.06 38.12
CA PHE A 32 -4.46 7.28 37.32
C PHE A 32 -4.78 7.97 35.99
N SER A 33 -4.87 9.30 35.98
CA SER A 33 -5.11 10.07 34.76
C SER A 33 -3.90 10.01 33.84
N SER A 34 -2.69 10.14 34.38
CA SER A 34 -1.43 10.00 33.65
C SER A 34 -1.25 8.59 33.05
N LEU A 35 -1.69 7.54 33.77
CA LEU A 35 -1.70 6.16 33.25
C LEU A 35 -2.67 5.99 32.08
N VAL A 36 -3.85 6.61 32.17
CA VAL A 36 -4.84 6.61 31.07
C VAL A 36 -4.32 7.36 29.86
N GLU A 37 -3.70 8.53 30.07
CA GLU A 37 -3.04 9.32 29.04
C GLU A 37 -1.97 8.48 28.33
N SER A 38 -1.08 7.84 29.11
CA SER A 38 -0.01 6.99 28.60
C SER A 38 -0.54 5.80 27.80
N THR A 39 -1.64 5.17 28.26
CA THR A 39 -2.30 4.09 27.52
C THR A 39 -2.86 4.58 26.20
N THR A 40 -3.46 5.77 26.19
CA THR A 40 -4.03 6.39 24.98
C THR A 40 -2.94 6.70 23.96
N VAL A 41 -1.79 7.24 24.40
CA VAL A 41 -0.63 7.48 23.54
C VAL A 41 -0.09 6.17 22.94
N ASN A 42 -0.01 5.11 23.75
CA ASN A 42 0.41 3.80 23.26
C ASN A 42 -0.56 3.22 22.21
N LEU A 43 -1.87 3.33 22.43
CA LEU A 43 -2.88 2.92 21.44
C LEU A 43 -2.74 3.70 20.13
N ASN A 44 -2.61 5.02 20.20
CA ASN A 44 -2.39 5.85 19.02
C ASN A 44 -1.10 5.47 18.27
N SER A 45 -0.05 5.10 19.02
CA SER A 45 1.21 4.65 18.43
C SER A 45 1.08 3.29 17.74
N LEU A 46 0.31 2.36 18.32
CA LEU A 46 -0.01 1.07 17.70
C LEU A 46 -0.81 1.27 16.41
N ASP A 47 -1.81 2.14 16.42
CA ASP A 47 -2.60 2.48 15.22
C ASP A 47 -1.71 3.08 14.14
N ASN A 48 -0.78 3.98 14.51
CA ASN A 48 0.19 4.53 13.57
C ASN A 48 1.10 3.46 12.96
N ILE A 49 1.62 2.52 13.77
CA ILE A 49 2.45 1.43 13.28
C ILE A 49 1.66 0.51 12.36
N GLN A 50 0.41 0.19 12.70
CA GLN A 50 -0.46 -0.62 11.85
C GLN A 50 -0.70 0.06 10.49
N ASN A 51 -0.97 1.37 10.50
CA ASN A 51 -1.16 2.16 9.28
C ASN A 51 0.12 2.22 8.43
N LEU A 52 1.28 2.41 9.05
CA LEU A 52 2.57 2.39 8.38
C LEU A 52 2.86 1.02 7.75
N PHE A 53 2.59 -0.07 8.47
CA PHE A 53 2.76 -1.43 7.96
C PHE A 53 1.84 -1.69 6.76
N ALA A 54 0.56 -1.33 6.87
CA ALA A 54 -0.39 -1.45 5.77
C ALA A 54 0.03 -0.62 4.54
N SER A 55 0.53 0.59 4.76
CA SER A 55 1.09 1.44 3.71
C SER A 55 2.32 0.81 3.05
N GLN A 56 3.23 0.24 3.83
CA GLN A 56 4.41 -0.45 3.31
C GLN A 56 4.03 -1.68 2.48
N VAL A 57 3.06 -2.47 2.93
CA VAL A 57 2.49 -3.58 2.16
C VAL A 57 1.91 -3.07 0.83
N ASN A 58 1.19 -1.95 0.84
CA ASN A 58 0.65 -1.35 -0.37
C ASN A 58 1.76 -0.89 -1.35
N VAL A 59 2.86 -0.33 -0.84
CA VAL A 59 4.03 0.05 -1.66
C VAL A 59 4.66 -1.18 -2.33
N GLU A 60 4.88 -2.26 -1.58
CA GLU A 60 5.43 -3.50 -2.14
C GLU A 60 4.47 -4.15 -3.16
N GLN A 61 3.17 -4.18 -2.87
CA GLN A 61 2.15 -4.64 -3.83
C GLN A 61 2.14 -3.81 -5.11
N ASN A 62 2.20 -2.47 -5.00
CA ASN A 62 2.25 -1.58 -6.16
C ASN A 62 3.52 -1.83 -7.00
N LYS A 63 4.66 -2.14 -6.36
CA LYS A 63 5.88 -2.51 -7.07
C LYS A 63 5.70 -3.81 -7.86
N ILE A 64 5.07 -4.82 -7.26
CA ILE A 64 4.76 -6.10 -7.92
C ILE A 64 3.81 -5.89 -9.10
N ILE A 65 2.70 -5.16 -8.90
CA ILE A 65 1.73 -4.85 -9.97
C ILE A 65 2.40 -4.08 -11.11
N LYS A 66 3.25 -3.11 -10.79
CA LYS A 66 4.03 -2.36 -11.79
C LYS A 66 4.88 -3.31 -12.62
N LEU A 67 5.60 -4.24 -11.99
CA LEU A 67 6.41 -5.24 -12.70
C LEU A 67 5.56 -6.13 -13.64
N PHE A 68 4.45 -6.65 -13.16
CA PHE A 68 3.54 -7.48 -13.98
C PHE A 68 2.94 -6.70 -15.15
N THR A 69 2.58 -5.43 -14.93
CA THR A 69 2.04 -4.56 -15.99
C THR A 69 3.08 -4.31 -17.07
N VAL A 70 4.34 -4.05 -16.69
CA VAL A 70 5.45 -3.89 -17.65
C VAL A 70 5.66 -5.18 -18.46
N ALA A 71 5.70 -6.33 -17.79
CA ALA A 71 5.87 -7.62 -18.46
C ALA A 71 4.73 -7.88 -19.46
N THR A 72 3.47 -7.67 -19.04
CA THR A 72 2.28 -7.85 -19.88
C THR A 72 2.30 -6.90 -21.08
N MET A 73 2.64 -5.63 -20.87
CA MET A 73 2.73 -4.63 -21.93
C MET A 73 3.84 -4.96 -22.94
N ALA A 74 4.96 -5.54 -22.51
CA ALA A 74 6.02 -5.99 -23.40
C ALA A 74 5.62 -7.24 -24.21
N MET A 75 4.81 -8.14 -23.62
CA MET A 75 4.36 -9.37 -24.28
C MET A 75 3.13 -9.19 -25.19
N MET A 76 2.32 -8.15 -24.96
CA MET A 76 1.09 -7.91 -25.73
C MET A 76 1.33 -7.71 -27.24
N PRO A 77 2.22 -6.80 -27.69
CA PRO A 77 2.40 -6.57 -29.13
C PRO A 77 2.93 -7.79 -29.90
N PRO A 78 3.95 -8.53 -29.40
CA PRO A 78 4.37 -9.77 -30.06
C PRO A 78 3.26 -10.82 -30.11
N THR A 79 2.45 -10.94 -29.05
CA THR A 79 1.32 -11.88 -29.02
C THR A 79 0.27 -11.51 -30.07
N LEU A 80 -0.05 -10.22 -30.23
CA LEU A 80 -0.99 -9.75 -31.25
C LEU A 80 -0.46 -10.03 -32.67
N ILE A 81 0.81 -9.73 -32.94
CA ILE A 81 1.42 -10.01 -34.26
C ILE A 81 1.44 -11.52 -34.52
N GLY A 82 1.88 -12.33 -33.55
CA GLY A 82 1.86 -13.79 -33.67
C GLY A 82 0.45 -14.36 -33.88
N THR A 83 -0.57 -13.78 -33.25
CA THR A 83 -1.97 -14.17 -33.44
C THR A 83 -2.44 -13.81 -34.86
N ILE A 84 -2.17 -12.59 -35.34
CA ILE A 84 -2.54 -12.16 -36.70
C ILE A 84 -1.88 -13.04 -37.76
N TYR A 85 -0.59 -13.34 -37.61
CA TYR A 85 0.15 -14.21 -38.52
C TYR A 85 -0.23 -15.70 -38.39
N GLY A 86 -0.79 -16.11 -37.25
CA GLY A 86 -1.36 -17.45 -37.04
C GLY A 86 -2.76 -17.66 -37.64
N MET A 87 -3.43 -16.59 -38.08
CA MET A 87 -4.71 -16.69 -38.76
C MET A 87 -4.51 -17.05 -40.25
N ASN A 88 -5.17 -18.11 -40.72
CA ASN A 88 -5.10 -18.60 -42.11
C ASN A 88 -5.83 -17.66 -43.11
N PHE A 89 -5.39 -16.41 -43.25
CA PHE A 89 -5.92 -15.53 -44.29
C PHE A 89 -5.30 -15.87 -45.66
N LYS A 90 -6.17 -16.12 -46.65
CA LYS A 90 -5.82 -16.46 -48.04
C LYS A 90 -5.25 -15.27 -48.86
N PHE A 91 -5.32 -14.05 -48.32
CA PHE A 91 -4.85 -12.82 -48.94
C PHE A 91 -4.13 -11.97 -47.88
N MET A 92 -2.86 -12.28 -47.63
CA MET A 92 -1.97 -11.42 -46.83
C MET A 92 -1.02 -10.69 -47.80
N PRO A 93 -1.27 -9.42 -48.15
CA PRO A 93 -0.40 -8.66 -49.07
C PRO A 93 1.04 -8.50 -48.56
N GLU A 94 1.27 -8.66 -47.24
CA GLU A 94 2.61 -8.67 -46.63
C GLU A 94 3.41 -9.94 -46.93
N LEU A 95 2.76 -11.06 -47.30
CA LEU A 95 3.39 -12.36 -47.56
C LEU A 95 3.94 -12.50 -48.99
N GLU A 96 3.42 -11.70 -49.94
CA GLU A 96 3.94 -11.63 -51.31
C GLU A 96 5.29 -10.89 -51.38
N TRP A 97 5.66 -10.17 -50.31
CA TRP A 97 6.93 -9.49 -50.22
C TRP A 97 8.01 -10.45 -49.69
N GLN A 98 9.10 -10.65 -50.44
CA GLN A 98 10.22 -11.53 -50.04
C GLN A 98 10.78 -11.26 -48.63
N TYR A 99 10.58 -10.05 -48.10
CA TYR A 99 11.06 -9.63 -46.79
C TYR A 99 9.96 -9.38 -45.75
N GLY A 100 8.67 -9.62 -46.07
CA GLY A 100 7.56 -9.35 -45.16
C GLY A 100 7.65 -10.13 -43.84
N TYR A 101 8.06 -11.40 -43.92
CA TYR A 101 8.32 -12.23 -42.74
C TYR A 101 9.45 -11.68 -41.85
N LEU A 102 10.55 -11.23 -42.47
CA LEU A 102 11.68 -10.63 -41.75
C LEU A 102 11.29 -9.28 -41.13
N PHE A 103 10.49 -8.48 -41.83
CA PHE A 103 9.96 -7.20 -41.34
C PHE A 103 9.02 -7.41 -40.14
N ALA A 104 8.11 -8.39 -40.20
CA ALA A 104 7.23 -8.74 -39.09
C ALA A 104 8.02 -9.18 -37.83
N LEU A 105 9.08 -9.95 -38.01
CA LEU A 105 10.01 -10.32 -36.93
C LEU A 105 10.73 -9.11 -36.33
N ILE A 106 11.19 -8.17 -37.17
CA ILE A 106 11.82 -6.93 -36.71
C ILE A 106 10.81 -6.06 -35.93
N VAL A 107 9.57 -5.93 -36.42
CA VAL A 107 8.51 -5.19 -35.73
C VAL A 107 8.14 -5.84 -34.39
N MET A 108 8.08 -7.18 -34.31
CA MET A 108 7.91 -7.91 -33.04
C MET A 108 9.04 -7.64 -32.05
N ALA A 109 10.29 -7.70 -32.51
CA ALA A 109 11.46 -7.44 -31.68
C ALA A 109 11.47 -5.99 -31.18
N ILE A 110 11.24 -5.02 -32.07
CA ILE A 110 11.17 -3.60 -31.76
C ILE A 110 10.05 -3.32 -30.75
N SER A 111 8.88 -3.94 -30.91
CA SER A 111 7.74 -3.72 -30.02
C SER A 111 7.90 -4.32 -28.63
N THR A 112 8.74 -5.36 -28.47
CA THR A 112 9.17 -5.84 -27.15
C THR A 112 10.18 -4.88 -26.50
N ILE A 113 11.09 -4.31 -27.30
CA ILE A 113 12.21 -3.49 -26.83
C ILE A 113 11.77 -2.06 -26.48
N LEU A 114 10.82 -1.48 -27.23
CA LEU A 114 10.31 -0.11 -27.03
C LEU A 114 9.75 0.14 -25.61
N PRO A 115 8.85 -0.71 -25.08
CA PRO A 115 8.34 -0.58 -23.72
C PRO A 115 9.48 -0.71 -22.70
N VAL A 116 10.38 -1.69 -22.86
CA VAL A 116 11.50 -1.92 -21.94
C VAL A 116 12.44 -0.70 -21.86
N LEU A 117 12.79 -0.11 -23.01
CA LEU A 117 13.61 1.10 -23.06
C LEU A 117 12.88 2.32 -22.49
N TYR A 118 11.58 2.46 -22.76
CA TYR A 118 10.75 3.53 -22.20
C TYR A 118 10.67 3.45 -20.68
N PHE A 119 10.46 2.26 -20.12
CA PHE A 119 10.43 2.02 -18.66
C PHE A 119 11.80 2.27 -18.01
N LYS A 120 12.90 1.88 -18.67
CA LYS A 120 14.27 2.16 -18.19
C LYS A 120 14.57 3.66 -18.16
N LYS A 121 14.18 4.41 -19.20
CA LYS A 121 14.43 5.87 -19.29
C LYS A 121 13.60 6.67 -18.29
N LYS A 122 12.43 6.17 -17.89
CA LYS A 122 11.55 6.84 -16.92
C LYS A 122 11.97 6.64 -15.45
N GLY A 123 13.04 5.88 -15.19
CA GLY A 123 13.54 5.63 -13.83
C GLY A 123 12.57 4.82 -12.97
N TRP A 124 11.77 3.96 -13.60
CA TRP A 124 10.76 3.13 -12.92
C TRP A 124 11.28 1.76 -12.48
N LEU A 125 12.55 1.49 -12.77
CA LEU A 125 13.37 0.37 -12.31
C LEU A 125 14.45 0.90 -11.36
#